data_AF-A0A2T2UZ27-F1
#
_entry.id   AF-A0A2T2UZ27-F1
#
_cell.length_a   1.000
_cell.length_b   1.000
_cell.length_c   1.000
_cell.angle_alpha   90.00
_cell.angle_beta   90.00
_cell.angle_gamma   90.00
#
_symmetry.space_group_name_H-M   'P 1'
#
loop_
_entity.id
_entity.type
_entity.pdbx_description
1 polymer ?
#
loop_
_entity_poly.entity_id
_entity_poly.type
_entity_poly.pdbx_seq_one_letter_code
_entity_poly.pdbx_strand_id
1 'polypeptide(L)'
;MGTNGTPPIKSTPSDELSEERRERLIRGIAEGELPLHRLPGDLSADEAASIRREALERRTETETDGLDSYSFDAETVSGNNCENLIGTAQVPMGAVGPLPIDGDHVQEEVYVPLATTEGALIASVNRGCAALREAGSATVHVEDVGMTRAPVFRTSGIEETRALLDWIEEHEEEIRDRVETTSEYLELLELRTHSVGTTVFVRFRFSTGDAMGMNMVTLACDQVIQELIPPATGVDCVSLSGNYCIDKKPAAVNAQEGRGKRIFAEVELSESVLREALKTTAADLSEVQYRKNLLGSAAAGS
;
A
#
# COMPACT_ATOMS: atom_id res chain seq x y z
N MET A 1 -32.44 -8.29 12.39
CA MET A 1 -33.70 -7.60 12.05
C MET A 1 -33.75 -7.47 10.54
N GLY A 2 -34.78 -8.02 9.90
CA GLY A 2 -34.91 -7.98 8.44
C GLY A 2 -35.39 -6.62 7.96
N THR A 3 -34.84 -6.16 6.84
CA THR A 3 -35.42 -5.06 6.06
C THR A 3 -35.49 -5.46 4.59
N ASN A 4 -36.71 -5.85 4.22
CA ASN A 4 -37.37 -5.86 2.91
C ASN A 4 -36.52 -5.43 1.70
N GLY A 5 -36.15 -6.42 0.89
CA GLY A 5 -35.73 -6.22 -0.50
C GLY A 5 -36.93 -5.81 -1.37
N THR A 6 -36.88 -4.61 -1.91
CA THR A 6 -37.70 -4.19 -3.04
C THR A 6 -37.21 -4.94 -4.29
N PRO A 7 -38.07 -5.58 -5.09
CA PRO A 7 -37.63 -6.29 -6.29
C PRO A 7 -37.06 -5.29 -7.32
N PRO A 8 -36.03 -5.67 -8.10
CA PRO A 8 -35.48 -4.80 -9.14
C PRO A 8 -36.56 -4.49 -10.17
N ILE A 9 -36.71 -3.20 -10.45
CA ILE A 9 -37.59 -2.69 -11.50
C ILE A 9 -37.06 -3.25 -12.84
N LYS A 10 -37.96 -3.88 -13.60
CA LYS A 10 -37.70 -4.40 -14.94
C LYS A 10 -37.07 -3.31 -15.81
N SER A 11 -35.88 -3.61 -16.36
CA SER A 11 -35.19 -2.80 -17.35
C SER A 11 -36.07 -2.60 -18.60
N THR A 12 -36.31 -1.35 -18.96
CA THR A 12 -36.94 -0.92 -20.23
C THR A 12 -35.81 -0.49 -21.19
N PRO A 13 -35.97 -0.53 -22.52
CA PRO A 13 -34.86 -0.58 -23.48
C PRO A 13 -34.18 0.77 -23.76
N SER A 14 -32.84 0.69 -23.92
CA SER A 14 -31.89 1.59 -24.61
C SER A 14 -31.82 3.06 -24.17
N ASP A 15 -31.06 3.35 -23.11
CA ASP A 15 -30.46 4.67 -22.89
C ASP A 15 -29.14 4.77 -23.68
N GLU A 16 -29.22 4.82 -25.02
CA GLU A 16 -28.08 5.32 -25.80
C GLU A 16 -27.93 6.81 -25.48
N LEU A 17 -26.77 7.21 -24.99
CA LEU A 17 -26.47 8.61 -24.78
C LEU A 17 -26.59 9.36 -26.10
N SER A 18 -27.45 10.38 -26.19
CA SER A 18 -27.54 11.12 -27.45
C SER A 18 -26.18 11.72 -27.80
N GLU A 19 -25.75 11.59 -29.06
CA GLU A 19 -24.47 12.14 -29.53
C GLU A 19 -24.31 13.62 -29.16
N GLU A 20 -25.40 14.38 -29.19
CA GLU A 20 -25.43 15.78 -28.75
C GLU A 20 -25.11 15.98 -27.26
N ARG A 21 -25.60 15.07 -26.40
CA ARG A 21 -25.30 15.11 -24.96
C ARG A 21 -23.83 14.77 -24.74
N ARG A 22 -23.31 13.74 -25.42
CA ARG A 22 -21.91 13.31 -25.34
C ARG A 22 -20.97 14.43 -25.74
N GLU A 23 -21.19 15.00 -26.92
CA GLU A 23 -20.37 16.09 -27.47
C GLU A 23 -20.38 17.32 -26.57
N ARG A 24 -21.52 17.64 -25.94
CA ARG A 24 -21.61 18.74 -24.97
C ARG A 24 -20.74 18.49 -23.73
N LEU A 25 -20.75 17.27 -23.20
CA LEU A 25 -19.93 16.90 -22.04
C LEU A 25 -18.44 16.93 -22.38
N ILE A 26 -18.07 16.38 -23.54
CA ILE A 26 -16.69 16.39 -24.05
C ILE A 26 -16.19 17.83 -24.20
N ARG A 27 -16.94 18.67 -24.92
CA ARG A 27 -16.60 20.09 -25.13
C ARG A 27 -16.50 20.85 -23.80
N GLY A 28 -17.47 20.66 -22.91
CA GLY A 28 -17.47 21.34 -21.61
C GLY A 28 -16.23 21.01 -20.78
N ILE A 29 -15.75 19.76 -20.79
CA ILE A 29 -14.50 19.39 -20.11
C ILE A 29 -13.28 19.97 -20.85
N ALA A 30 -13.26 19.87 -22.18
CA ALA A 30 -12.14 20.32 -23.00
C ALA A 30 -11.90 21.84 -22.87
N GLU A 31 -12.97 22.62 -22.82
CA GLU A 31 -12.94 24.09 -22.67
C GLU A 31 -12.78 24.53 -21.19
N GLY A 32 -12.84 23.59 -20.24
CA GLY A 32 -12.70 23.85 -18.80
C GLY A 32 -13.96 24.38 -18.11
N GLU A 33 -15.11 24.34 -18.78
CA GLU A 33 -16.42 24.71 -18.24
C GLU A 33 -16.98 23.64 -17.28
N LEU A 34 -16.57 22.38 -17.47
CA LEU A 34 -16.95 21.24 -16.64
C LEU A 34 -15.69 20.53 -16.08
N PRO A 35 -15.58 20.29 -14.77
CA PRO A 35 -14.45 19.53 -14.23
C PRO A 35 -14.63 18.01 -14.44
N LEU A 36 -13.51 17.29 -14.60
CA LEU A 36 -13.46 15.84 -14.93
C LEU A 36 -14.33 14.95 -14.02
N HIS A 37 -14.40 15.28 -12.72
CA HIS A 37 -15.11 14.47 -11.72
C HIS A 37 -16.62 14.72 -11.70
N ARG A 38 -17.13 15.76 -12.37
CA ARG A 38 -18.55 16.16 -12.34
C ARG A 38 -19.28 15.75 -13.60
N LEU A 39 -19.20 14.47 -13.93
CA LEU A 39 -20.05 13.87 -14.95
C LEU A 39 -21.41 13.43 -14.35
N PRO A 40 -22.47 13.32 -15.17
CA PRO A 40 -23.75 12.79 -14.73
C PRO A 40 -23.63 11.37 -14.16
N GLY A 41 -24.33 11.08 -13.06
CA GLY A 41 -24.25 9.78 -12.36
C GLY A 41 -25.05 8.65 -13.01
N ASP A 42 -25.78 8.95 -14.09
CA ASP A 42 -26.47 7.96 -14.93
C ASP A 42 -25.58 7.38 -16.03
N LEU A 43 -24.34 7.86 -16.17
CA LEU A 43 -23.35 7.26 -17.06
C LEU A 43 -22.79 5.98 -16.46
N SER A 44 -22.56 4.97 -17.30
CA SER A 44 -21.66 3.88 -16.92
C SER A 44 -20.23 4.40 -16.73
N ALA A 45 -19.44 3.68 -15.94
CA ALA A 45 -18.04 3.99 -15.72
C ALA A 45 -17.23 4.03 -17.03
N ASP A 46 -17.54 3.15 -17.98
CA ASP A 46 -16.90 3.11 -19.30
C ASP A 46 -17.22 4.36 -20.15
N GLU A 47 -18.48 4.77 -20.19
CA GLU A 47 -18.88 6.00 -20.90
C GLU A 47 -18.24 7.23 -20.26
N ALA A 48 -18.25 7.31 -18.93
CA ALA A 48 -17.62 8.39 -18.19
C ALA A 48 -16.10 8.44 -18.47
N ALA A 49 -15.44 7.28 -18.54
CA ALA A 49 -14.02 7.20 -18.89
C ALA A 49 -13.75 7.64 -20.34
N SER A 50 -14.58 7.22 -21.30
CA SER A 50 -14.47 7.64 -22.70
C SER A 50 -14.63 9.15 -22.86
N ILE A 51 -15.68 9.74 -22.26
CA ILE A 51 -15.92 11.19 -22.32
C ILE A 51 -14.74 11.97 -21.74
N ARG A 52 -14.19 11.55 -20.59
CA ARG A 52 -13.02 12.21 -20.00
C ARG A 52 -11.80 12.10 -20.91
N ARG A 53 -11.54 10.90 -21.47
CA ARG A 53 -10.42 10.65 -22.38
C ARG A 53 -10.51 11.53 -23.62
N GLU A 54 -11.62 11.50 -24.35
CA GLU A 54 -11.84 12.30 -25.57
C GLU A 54 -11.77 13.81 -25.31
N ALA A 55 -12.26 14.27 -24.15
CA ALA A 55 -12.15 15.67 -23.77
C ALA A 55 -10.70 16.09 -23.54
N LEU A 56 -9.89 15.22 -22.92
CA LEU A 56 -8.46 15.46 -22.71
C LEU A 56 -7.69 15.41 -24.02
N GLU A 57 -7.99 14.47 -24.92
CA GLU A 57 -7.41 14.40 -26.27
C GLU A 57 -7.65 15.72 -27.02
N ARG A 58 -8.89 16.20 -27.01
CA ARG A 58 -9.26 17.48 -27.65
C ARG A 58 -8.55 18.67 -27.01
N ARG A 59 -8.47 18.72 -25.69
CA ARG A 59 -7.86 19.83 -24.95
C ARG A 59 -6.34 19.89 -25.12
N THR A 60 -5.70 18.73 -25.22
CA THR A 60 -4.24 18.59 -25.24
C THR A 60 -3.68 18.32 -26.64
N GLU A 61 -4.55 18.22 -27.65
CA GLU A 61 -4.20 17.90 -29.04
C GLU A 61 -3.32 16.63 -29.12
N THR A 62 -3.64 15.62 -28.31
CA THR A 62 -2.87 14.38 -28.16
C THR A 62 -3.77 13.16 -28.37
N GLU A 63 -3.26 12.13 -29.02
CA GLU A 63 -3.93 10.84 -29.20
C GLU A 63 -3.62 9.92 -28.01
N THR A 64 -4.61 9.14 -27.55
CA THR A 64 -4.46 8.23 -26.40
C THR A 64 -4.68 6.76 -26.74
N ASP A 65 -4.29 6.37 -27.96
CA ASP A 65 -4.40 5.00 -28.47
C ASP A 65 -3.91 3.95 -27.47
N GLY A 66 -4.76 2.95 -27.19
CA GLY A 66 -4.45 1.82 -26.32
C GLY A 66 -4.76 2.03 -24.83
N LEU A 67 -5.07 3.25 -24.38
CA LEU A 67 -5.54 3.48 -23.01
C LEU A 67 -6.95 2.93 -22.78
N ASP A 68 -7.78 2.88 -23.82
CA ASP A 68 -9.16 2.41 -23.82
C ASP A 68 -9.30 0.88 -23.81
N SER A 69 -8.21 0.17 -24.09
CA SER A 69 -8.18 -1.28 -24.08
C SER A 69 -7.77 -1.81 -22.70
N TYR A 70 -8.76 -2.11 -21.87
CA TYR A 70 -8.59 -2.75 -20.57
C TYR A 70 -9.57 -3.90 -20.36
N SER A 71 -9.18 -4.87 -19.53
CA SER A 71 -9.96 -6.08 -19.24
C SER A 71 -10.61 -6.08 -17.85
N PHE A 72 -10.45 -5.01 -17.08
CA PHE A 72 -11.06 -4.89 -15.76
C PHE A 72 -12.50 -4.36 -15.86
N ASP A 73 -13.30 -4.61 -14.82
CA ASP A 73 -14.61 -4.00 -14.65
C ASP A 73 -14.48 -2.52 -14.26
N ALA A 74 -14.90 -1.62 -15.15
CA ALA A 74 -14.74 -0.19 -14.97
C ALA A 74 -15.55 0.35 -13.78
N GLU A 75 -16.69 -0.27 -13.46
CA GLU A 75 -17.53 0.09 -12.31
C GLU A 75 -16.79 -0.18 -11.00
N THR A 76 -16.23 -1.38 -10.85
CA THR A 76 -15.42 -1.74 -9.68
C THR A 76 -14.22 -0.81 -9.50
N VAL A 77 -13.48 -0.53 -10.58
CA VAL A 77 -12.28 0.31 -10.52
C VAL A 77 -12.65 1.76 -10.18
N SER A 78 -13.69 2.30 -10.80
CA SER A 78 -14.13 3.68 -10.56
C SER A 78 -14.70 3.88 -9.15
N GLY A 79 -15.30 2.84 -8.56
CA GLY A 79 -15.81 2.87 -7.20
C GLY A 79 -14.75 2.72 -6.11
N ASN A 80 -13.68 1.96 -6.37
CA ASN A 80 -12.80 1.49 -5.28
C ASN A 80 -11.30 1.80 -5.49
N ASN A 81 -10.84 2.07 -6.71
CA ASN A 81 -9.41 2.04 -7.03
C ASN A 81 -8.88 3.29 -7.74
N CYS A 82 -9.68 3.94 -8.59
CA CYS A 82 -9.23 5.05 -9.42
C CYS A 82 -10.35 6.06 -9.69
N GLU A 83 -10.18 7.29 -9.20
CA GLU A 83 -11.05 8.40 -9.57
C GLU A 83 -10.66 8.96 -10.95
N ASN A 84 -11.63 9.57 -11.64
CA ASN A 84 -11.42 10.17 -12.96
C ASN A 84 -10.78 9.21 -13.98
N LEU A 85 -11.20 7.94 -13.97
CA LEU A 85 -10.73 6.93 -14.92
C LEU A 85 -10.78 7.46 -16.35
N ILE A 86 -9.69 7.29 -17.10
CA ILE A 86 -9.59 7.59 -18.54
C ILE A 86 -9.09 6.39 -19.34
N GLY A 87 -8.64 5.33 -18.68
CA GLY A 87 -8.02 4.18 -19.31
C GLY A 87 -7.05 3.46 -18.38
N THR A 88 -6.11 2.71 -18.95
CA THR A 88 -5.11 1.93 -18.21
C THR A 88 -3.70 2.13 -18.72
N ALA A 89 -2.71 2.01 -17.82
CA ALA A 89 -1.31 1.85 -18.20
C ALA A 89 -0.98 0.35 -18.27
N GLN A 90 -0.54 -0.13 -19.44
CA GLN A 90 -0.15 -1.53 -19.62
C GLN A 90 1.32 -1.73 -19.24
N VAL A 91 1.59 -2.60 -18.27
CA VAL A 91 2.96 -2.93 -17.83
C VAL A 91 3.27 -4.37 -18.25
N PRO A 92 4.36 -4.62 -19.02
CA PRO A 92 4.74 -5.98 -19.40
C PRO A 92 4.93 -6.87 -18.18
N MET A 93 4.47 -8.11 -18.28
CA MET A 93 4.58 -9.10 -17.21
C MET A 93 5.28 -10.35 -17.73
N GLY A 94 6.19 -10.89 -16.93
CA GLY A 94 6.79 -12.20 -17.15
C GLY A 94 6.74 -13.05 -15.89
N ALA A 95 7.00 -14.35 -16.04
CA ALA A 95 7.11 -15.28 -14.93
C ALA A 95 8.58 -15.65 -14.70
N VAL A 96 8.97 -15.76 -13.43
CA VAL A 96 10.25 -16.32 -13.01
C VAL A 96 10.01 -17.58 -12.19
N GLY A 97 10.86 -18.59 -12.35
CA GLY A 97 10.78 -19.82 -11.57
C GLY A 97 11.10 -21.11 -12.33
N PRO A 98 10.79 -22.29 -11.75
CA PRO A 98 10.28 -22.43 -10.38
C PRO A 98 11.27 -21.89 -9.34
N LEU A 99 10.73 -21.23 -8.31
CA LEU A 99 11.44 -20.72 -7.14
C LEU A 99 11.16 -21.69 -5.97
N PRO A 100 12.14 -22.51 -5.56
CA PRO A 100 11.96 -23.44 -4.46
C PRO A 100 12.05 -22.71 -3.12
N ILE A 101 10.99 -22.79 -2.32
CA ILE A 101 10.90 -22.15 -1.00
C ILE A 101 10.59 -23.22 0.04
N ASP A 102 11.37 -23.23 1.13
CA ASP A 102 11.04 -23.91 2.37
C ASP A 102 10.85 -22.85 3.47
N GLY A 103 9.61 -22.39 3.64
CA GLY A 103 9.29 -21.36 4.62
C GLY A 103 8.05 -21.65 5.43
N ASP A 104 7.79 -20.82 6.44
CA ASP A 104 6.75 -21.04 7.46
C ASP A 104 5.34 -21.28 6.87
N HIS A 105 5.06 -20.66 5.72
CA HIS A 105 3.74 -20.67 5.09
C HIS A 105 3.72 -21.29 3.68
N VAL A 106 4.89 -21.44 3.05
CA VAL A 106 5.03 -21.94 1.67
C VAL A 106 6.18 -22.92 1.65
N GLN A 107 5.91 -24.18 1.29
CA GLN A 107 6.90 -25.25 1.22
C GLN A 107 6.80 -25.97 -0.13
N GLU A 108 6.92 -25.19 -1.21
CA GLU A 108 6.77 -25.68 -2.58
C GLU A 108 7.58 -24.85 -3.59
N GLU A 109 7.65 -25.34 -4.82
CA GLU A 109 8.17 -24.58 -5.95
C GLU A 109 7.08 -23.68 -6.55
N VAL A 110 7.34 -22.37 -6.56
CA VAL A 110 6.37 -21.38 -7.09
C VAL A 110 6.88 -20.68 -8.34
N TYR A 111 5.97 -20.27 -9.22
CA TYR A 111 6.27 -19.32 -10.28
C TYR A 111 5.81 -17.93 -9.86
N VAL A 112 6.72 -16.95 -9.88
CA VAL A 112 6.44 -15.58 -9.43
C VAL A 112 6.18 -14.69 -10.65
N PRO A 113 5.00 -14.04 -10.74
CA PRO A 113 4.76 -13.03 -11.77
C PRO A 113 5.48 -11.73 -11.41
N LEU A 114 6.16 -11.13 -12.38
CA LEU A 114 6.83 -9.83 -12.25
C LEU A 114 6.36 -8.90 -13.37
N ALA A 115 5.76 -7.77 -13.00
CA ALA A 115 5.42 -6.69 -13.92
C ALA A 115 6.54 -5.63 -13.92
N THR A 116 7.18 -5.39 -15.07
CA THR A 116 8.29 -4.44 -15.19
C THR A 116 8.49 -3.96 -16.63
N THR A 117 9.02 -2.75 -16.78
CA THR A 117 9.56 -2.24 -18.05
C THR A 117 11.09 -2.29 -18.09
N GLU A 118 11.74 -2.71 -17.01
CA GLU A 118 13.20 -2.79 -16.91
C GLU A 118 13.74 -4.03 -17.63
N GLY A 119 14.58 -3.79 -18.65
CA GLY A 119 15.27 -4.86 -19.38
C GLY A 119 16.16 -5.69 -18.45
N ALA A 120 16.27 -6.99 -18.75
CA ALA A 120 17.07 -7.97 -18.02
C ALA A 120 16.65 -8.28 -16.57
N LEU A 121 15.73 -7.54 -15.94
CA LEU A 121 15.28 -7.81 -14.56
C LEU A 121 14.73 -9.24 -14.42
N ILE A 122 13.73 -9.59 -15.25
CA ILE A 122 13.10 -10.93 -15.25
C ILE A 122 14.16 -12.02 -15.49
N ALA A 123 15.03 -11.83 -16.49
CA ALA A 123 16.07 -12.82 -16.81
C ALA A 123 17.08 -12.99 -15.66
N SER A 124 17.45 -11.90 -14.99
CA SER A 124 18.38 -11.92 -13.86
C SER A 124 17.78 -12.63 -12.65
N VAL A 125 16.53 -12.32 -12.30
CA VAL A 125 15.80 -13.01 -11.21
C VAL A 125 15.62 -14.50 -11.54
N ASN A 126 15.26 -14.84 -12.77
CA ASN A 126 15.09 -16.24 -13.20
C ASN A 126 16.41 -17.04 -13.13
N ARG A 127 17.56 -16.41 -13.42
CA ARG A 127 18.88 -17.02 -13.19
C ARG A 127 19.15 -17.26 -11.70
N GLY A 128 18.71 -16.35 -10.83
CA GLY A 128 18.71 -16.56 -9.37
C GLY A 128 17.86 -17.76 -8.95
N CYS A 129 16.63 -17.88 -9.46
CA CYS A 129 15.78 -19.05 -9.23
C CYS A 129 16.47 -20.35 -9.67
N ALA A 130 17.14 -20.36 -10.83
CA ALA A 130 17.90 -21.53 -11.28
C ALA A 130 19.02 -21.92 -10.31
N ALA A 131 19.76 -20.95 -9.78
CA ALA A 131 20.78 -21.22 -8.76
C ALA A 131 20.18 -21.78 -7.46
N LEU A 132 18.99 -21.30 -7.05
CA LEU A 132 18.28 -21.81 -5.87
C LEU A 132 17.80 -23.27 -6.05
N ARG A 133 17.36 -23.66 -7.26
CA ARG A 133 16.99 -25.05 -7.56
C ARG A 133 18.15 -26.01 -7.43
N GLU A 134 19.32 -25.62 -7.92
CA GLU A 134 20.54 -26.44 -7.75
C GLU A 134 21.00 -26.49 -6.28
N ALA A 135 20.62 -25.50 -5.48
CA ALA A 135 20.87 -25.46 -4.03
C ALA A 135 19.80 -26.17 -3.17
N GLY A 136 18.74 -26.69 -3.80
CA GLY A 136 17.60 -27.31 -3.10
C GLY A 136 16.45 -26.33 -2.91
N SER A 137 16.55 -25.42 -1.94
CA SER A 137 15.54 -24.40 -1.65
C SER A 137 16.14 -23.21 -0.89
N ALA A 138 15.42 -22.09 -0.87
CA ALA A 138 15.69 -21.03 0.09
C ALA A 138 14.86 -21.27 1.36
N THR A 139 15.49 -21.16 2.53
CA THR A 139 14.80 -21.14 3.82
C THR A 139 14.22 -19.75 4.04
N VAL A 140 12.94 -19.63 4.38
CA VAL A 140 12.27 -18.33 4.56
C VAL A 140 11.49 -18.28 5.87
N HIS A 141 11.75 -17.26 6.68
CA HIS A 141 11.02 -16.98 7.92
C HIS A 141 10.27 -15.65 7.83
N VAL A 142 9.03 -15.61 8.30
CA VAL A 142 8.17 -14.42 8.27
C VAL A 142 7.68 -14.07 9.68
N GLU A 143 7.98 -12.86 10.11
CA GLU A 143 7.41 -12.25 11.32
C GLU A 143 6.33 -11.24 10.91
N ASP A 144 5.13 -11.39 11.45
CA ASP A 144 4.10 -10.35 11.36
C ASP A 144 4.34 -9.27 12.42
N VAL A 145 5.04 -8.21 12.02
CA VAL A 145 5.38 -7.09 12.92
C VAL A 145 4.26 -6.04 13.03
N GLY A 146 3.16 -6.22 12.28
CA GLY A 146 1.97 -5.38 12.36
C GLY A 146 2.03 -4.07 11.57
N MET A 147 0.85 -3.59 11.20
CA MET A 147 0.64 -2.31 10.53
C MET A 147 0.56 -1.15 11.53
N THR A 148 1.09 0.02 11.18
CA THR A 148 1.23 1.13 12.12
C THR A 148 0.54 2.41 11.66
N ARG A 149 -0.07 3.13 12.60
CA ARG A 149 -0.54 4.51 12.45
C ARG A 149 -0.05 5.34 13.63
N ALA A 150 0.39 6.57 13.38
CA ALA A 150 0.98 7.41 14.41
C ALA A 150 0.41 8.83 14.37
N PRO A 151 -0.68 9.10 15.11
CA PRO A 151 -1.20 10.43 15.30
C PRO A 151 -0.22 11.34 16.06
N VAL A 152 -0.35 12.64 15.83
CA VAL A 152 0.47 13.67 16.48
C VAL A 152 -0.41 14.67 17.22
N PHE A 153 -0.03 14.94 18.46
CA PHE A 153 -0.71 15.82 19.40
C PHE A 153 0.18 17.02 19.71
N ARG A 154 -0.47 18.16 19.99
CA ARG A 154 0.19 19.42 20.34
C ARG A 154 -0.21 19.82 21.74
N THR A 155 0.76 19.92 22.63
CA THR A 155 0.58 20.41 23.99
C THR A 155 0.99 21.88 24.14
N SER A 156 0.62 22.50 25.25
CA SER A 156 0.87 23.88 25.62
C SER A 156 2.21 24.07 26.37
N GLY A 157 2.79 22.98 26.89
CA GLY A 157 4.04 23.01 27.65
C GLY A 157 4.50 21.62 28.08
N ILE A 158 5.68 21.55 28.69
CA ILE A 158 6.28 20.27 29.10
C ILE A 158 5.47 19.55 30.18
N GLU A 159 4.82 20.28 31.08
CA GLU A 159 3.95 19.66 32.10
C GLU A 159 2.73 18.97 31.46
N GLU A 160 2.08 19.60 30.48
CA GLU A 160 0.97 18.99 29.73
C GLU A 160 1.46 17.85 28.83
N THR A 161 2.66 17.95 28.24
CA THR A 161 3.29 16.79 27.57
C THR A 161 3.41 15.60 28.51
N ARG A 162 3.91 15.81 29.74
CA ARG A 162 4.05 14.73 30.72
C ARG A 162 2.69 14.17 31.13
N ALA A 163 1.73 15.04 31.44
CA ALA A 163 0.38 14.63 31.79
C ALA A 163 -0.28 13.79 30.68
N LEU A 164 -0.09 14.15 29.40
CA LEU A 164 -0.60 13.35 28.29
C LEU A 164 0.08 11.98 28.18
N LEU A 165 1.41 11.93 28.35
CA LEU A 165 2.15 10.66 28.30
C LEU A 165 1.71 9.72 29.43
N ASP A 166 1.64 10.25 30.66
CA ASP A 166 1.20 9.51 31.85
C ASP A 166 -0.26 9.03 31.66
N TRP A 167 -1.14 9.89 31.14
CA TRP A 167 -2.54 9.54 30.89
C TRP A 167 -2.68 8.41 29.85
N ILE A 168 -1.90 8.44 28.76
CA ILE A 168 -1.94 7.38 27.73
C ILE A 168 -1.48 6.04 28.32
N GLU A 169 -0.44 6.03 29.16
CA GLU A 169 0.06 4.83 29.83
C GLU A 169 -0.98 4.27 30.81
N GLU A 170 -1.64 5.14 31.60
CA GLU A 170 -2.68 4.74 32.54
C GLU A 170 -3.95 4.19 31.86
N HIS A 171 -4.24 4.61 30.63
CA HIS A 171 -5.47 4.27 29.89
C HIS A 171 -5.20 3.38 28.67
N GLU A 172 -4.05 2.69 28.60
CA GLU A 172 -3.71 1.83 27.46
C GLU A 172 -4.78 0.74 27.24
N GLU A 173 -5.30 0.11 28.30
CA GLU A 173 -6.35 -0.90 28.20
C GLU A 173 -7.67 -0.31 27.65
N GLU A 174 -8.07 0.89 28.08
CA GLU A 174 -9.27 1.54 27.53
C GLU A 174 -9.08 1.90 26.05
N ILE A 175 -7.89 2.38 25.68
CA ILE A 175 -7.54 2.67 24.30
C ILE A 175 -7.62 1.39 23.45
N ARG A 176 -7.06 0.29 23.95
CA ARG A 176 -7.08 -1.05 23.32
C ARG A 176 -8.50 -1.53 23.07
N ASP A 177 -9.35 -1.53 24.10
CA ASP A 177 -10.73 -1.97 23.98
C ASP A 177 -11.47 -1.18 22.89
N ARG A 178 -11.26 0.13 22.83
CA ARG A 178 -11.91 0.98 21.82
C ARG A 178 -11.41 0.71 20.41
N VAL A 179 -10.10 0.64 20.17
CA VAL A 179 -9.57 0.40 18.82
C VAL A 179 -10.00 -0.97 18.28
N GLU A 180 -10.04 -2.00 19.13
CA GLU A 180 -10.40 -3.37 18.73
C GLU A 180 -11.90 -3.54 18.45
N THR A 181 -12.78 -2.63 18.92
CA THR A 181 -14.21 -2.64 18.54
C THR A 181 -14.46 -2.31 17.07
N THR A 182 -13.48 -1.72 16.38
CA THR A 182 -13.65 -1.23 15.00
C THR A 182 -13.64 -2.35 13.96
N SER A 183 -13.00 -3.48 14.27
CA SER A 183 -12.92 -4.64 13.38
C SER A 183 -12.52 -5.90 14.14
N GLU A 184 -13.15 -7.03 13.81
CA GLU A 184 -12.77 -8.35 14.35
C GLU A 184 -11.37 -8.82 13.92
N TYR A 185 -10.80 -8.23 12.85
CA TYR A 185 -9.49 -8.57 12.32
C TYR A 185 -8.37 -7.68 12.87
N LEU A 186 -8.70 -6.72 13.74
CA LEU A 186 -7.76 -5.75 14.29
C LEU A 186 -7.45 -6.09 15.74
N GLU A 187 -6.18 -6.28 16.04
CA GLU A 187 -5.66 -6.48 17.39
C GLU A 187 -4.55 -5.45 17.62
N LEU A 188 -4.60 -4.70 18.71
CA LEU A 188 -3.54 -3.76 19.07
C LEU A 188 -2.33 -4.56 19.59
N LEU A 189 -1.20 -4.53 18.91
CA LEU A 189 0.00 -5.23 19.36
C LEU A 189 0.85 -4.38 20.30
N GLU A 190 0.90 -3.07 20.04
CA GLU A 190 1.73 -2.14 20.81
C GLU A 190 1.17 -0.71 20.69
N LEU A 191 1.24 0.02 21.80
CA LEU A 191 1.02 1.46 21.85
C LEU A 191 2.30 2.15 22.35
N ARG A 192 2.97 2.92 21.50
CA ARG A 192 4.23 3.57 21.86
C ARG A 192 4.17 5.07 21.70
N THR A 193 4.47 5.80 22.77
CA THR A 193 4.55 7.25 22.73
C THR A 193 5.99 7.72 22.45
N HIS A 194 6.11 8.87 21.77
CA HIS A 194 7.38 9.56 21.58
C HIS A 194 7.14 11.06 21.60
N SER A 195 7.90 11.81 22.40
CA SER A 195 7.74 13.25 22.52
C SER A 195 8.97 14.02 22.08
N VAL A 196 8.73 15.17 21.45
CA VAL A 196 9.73 16.17 21.08
C VAL A 196 9.20 17.53 21.55
N GLY A 197 9.59 17.92 22.78
CA GLY A 197 9.09 19.14 23.42
C GLY A 197 7.58 19.10 23.65
N THR A 198 6.83 19.97 22.96
CA THR A 198 5.36 20.05 23.02
C THR A 198 4.65 19.25 21.92
N THR A 199 5.39 18.39 21.22
CA THR A 199 4.83 17.48 20.21
C THR A 199 4.88 16.06 20.75
N VAL A 200 3.74 15.36 20.71
CA VAL A 200 3.65 13.95 21.14
C VAL A 200 3.13 13.11 19.99
N PHE A 201 3.88 12.09 19.61
CA PHE A 201 3.48 11.05 18.68
C PHE A 201 3.01 9.83 19.46
N VAL A 202 1.88 9.26 19.04
CA VAL A 202 1.36 8.01 19.62
C VAL A 202 1.34 6.98 18.51
N ARG A 203 2.32 6.07 18.48
CA ARG A 203 2.45 5.05 17.45
C ARG A 203 1.69 3.80 17.88
N PHE A 204 0.56 3.57 17.23
CA PHE A 204 -0.21 2.34 17.32
C PHE A 204 0.36 1.33 16.33
N ARG A 205 0.49 0.08 16.76
CA ARG A 205 0.84 -1.08 15.93
C ARG A 205 -0.24 -2.14 16.08
N PHE A 206 -0.72 -2.65 14.95
CA PHE A 206 -1.85 -3.57 14.91
C PHE A 206 -1.54 -4.82 14.09
N SER A 207 -2.08 -5.96 14.49
CA SER A 207 -2.34 -7.06 13.56
C SER A 207 -3.59 -6.72 12.74
N THR A 208 -3.58 -7.07 11.45
CA THR A 208 -4.68 -6.75 10.52
C THR A 208 -5.10 -7.95 9.66
N GLY A 209 -4.81 -9.16 10.15
CA GLY A 209 -4.96 -10.41 9.40
C GLY A 209 -4.21 -10.38 8.07
N ASP A 210 -4.88 -10.80 7.00
CA ASP A 210 -4.33 -10.83 5.64
C ASP A 210 -4.37 -9.48 4.92
N ALA A 211 -5.09 -8.49 5.47
CA ALA A 211 -5.14 -7.16 4.87
C ALA A 211 -3.83 -6.41 5.14
N MET A 212 -3.42 -5.55 4.20
CA MET A 212 -2.40 -4.53 4.49
C MET A 212 -2.86 -3.61 5.64
N GLY A 213 -4.17 -3.40 5.76
CA GLY A 213 -4.77 -2.87 6.99
C GLY A 213 -4.73 -1.35 7.15
N MET A 214 -4.21 -0.58 6.19
CA MET A 214 -4.04 0.87 6.38
C MET A 214 -5.34 1.63 6.67
N ASN A 215 -6.43 1.31 5.98
CA ASN A 215 -7.73 1.95 6.24
C ASN A 215 -8.28 1.53 7.62
N MET A 216 -8.17 0.25 7.94
CA MET A 216 -8.62 -0.33 9.22
C MET A 216 -7.94 0.34 10.41
N VAL A 217 -6.60 0.42 10.41
CA VAL A 217 -5.88 1.09 11.51
C VAL A 217 -6.08 2.60 11.54
N THR A 218 -6.42 3.22 10.40
CA THR A 218 -6.71 4.66 10.37
C THR A 218 -8.07 4.95 11.00
N LEU A 219 -9.09 4.15 10.70
CA LEU A 219 -10.40 4.24 11.33
C LEU A 219 -10.33 3.98 12.83
N ALA A 220 -9.58 2.95 13.25
CA ALA A 220 -9.39 2.64 14.66
C ALA A 220 -8.74 3.80 15.44
N CYS A 221 -7.66 4.37 14.91
CA CYS A 221 -7.03 5.54 15.51
C CYS A 221 -7.94 6.77 15.50
N ASP A 222 -8.69 7.01 14.42
CA ASP A 222 -9.61 8.15 14.32
C ASP A 222 -10.72 8.07 15.37
N GLN A 223 -11.29 6.87 15.60
CA GLN A 223 -12.31 6.68 16.64
C GLN A 223 -11.79 7.05 18.03
N VAL A 224 -10.62 6.55 18.42
CA VAL A 224 -10.02 6.89 19.73
C VAL A 224 -9.67 8.38 19.83
N ILE A 225 -9.33 9.02 18.72
CA ILE A 225 -9.04 10.45 18.67
C ILE A 225 -10.29 11.30 18.73
N GLN A 226 -11.42 10.84 18.21
CA GLN A 226 -12.66 11.60 18.28
C GLN A 226 -13.37 11.39 19.62
N GLU A 227 -13.24 10.20 20.21
CA GLU A 227 -14.13 9.77 21.30
C GLU A 227 -13.43 9.60 22.65
N LEU A 228 -12.10 9.55 22.70
CA LEU A 228 -11.37 9.24 23.94
C LEU A 228 -10.27 10.27 24.25
N ILE A 229 -9.18 10.32 23.48
CA ILE A 229 -7.96 11.01 23.91
C ILE A 229 -8.17 12.54 24.06
N PRO A 230 -8.51 13.32 23.02
CA PRO A 230 -8.81 14.75 23.16
C PRO A 230 -9.98 15.04 24.11
N PRO A 231 -11.12 14.34 24.09
CA PRO A 231 -12.20 14.58 25.05
C PRO A 231 -11.79 14.42 26.52
N ALA A 232 -10.92 13.45 26.83
CA ALA A 232 -10.49 13.19 28.20
C ALA A 232 -9.34 14.10 28.66
N THR A 233 -8.44 14.46 27.76
CA THR A 233 -7.19 15.18 28.10
C THR A 233 -7.24 16.68 27.79
N GLY A 234 -8.15 17.11 26.90
CA GLY A 234 -8.17 18.46 26.35
C GLY A 234 -7.04 18.75 25.35
N VAL A 235 -6.22 17.76 24.99
CA VAL A 235 -5.10 17.95 24.05
C VAL A 235 -5.53 17.68 22.61
N ASP A 236 -5.32 18.67 21.74
CA ASP A 236 -5.66 18.58 20.33
C ASP A 236 -4.77 17.58 19.59
N CYS A 237 -5.41 16.67 18.84
CA CYS A 237 -4.75 15.94 17.76
C CYS A 237 -4.59 16.86 16.55
N VAL A 238 -3.35 17.07 16.10
CA VAL A 238 -3.04 17.89 14.93
C VAL A 238 -3.26 17.10 13.65
N SER A 239 -2.92 15.81 13.65
CA SER A 239 -3.11 14.94 12.50
C SER A 239 -3.10 13.47 12.93
N LEU A 240 -3.95 12.64 12.29
CA LEU A 240 -3.91 11.18 12.41
C LEU A 240 -2.57 10.59 11.94
N SER A 241 -1.82 11.29 11.09
CA SER A 241 -0.56 10.82 10.53
C SER A 241 0.56 11.84 10.71
N GLY A 242 1.21 11.81 11.87
CA GLY A 242 2.36 12.65 12.23
C GLY A 242 3.69 12.27 11.58
N ASN A 243 3.72 11.42 10.55
CA ASN A 243 4.95 10.86 9.97
C ASN A 243 5.87 10.18 11.00
N TYR A 244 5.29 9.54 12.02
CA TYR A 244 6.00 8.62 12.93
C TYR A 244 5.55 7.16 12.75
N CYS A 245 4.71 6.88 11.74
CA CYS A 245 4.25 5.53 11.43
C CYS A 245 5.36 4.60 10.91
N ILE A 246 6.07 4.80 9.79
CA ILE A 246 6.06 5.83 8.74
C ILE A 246 5.51 5.21 7.45
N ASP A 247 4.54 5.86 6.80
CA ASP A 247 3.93 5.35 5.56
C ASP A 247 4.46 6.07 4.33
N LYS A 248 5.00 5.30 3.36
CA LYS A 248 5.48 5.76 2.04
C LYS A 248 6.66 6.77 2.08
N LYS A 249 7.45 6.79 3.17
CA LYS A 249 8.72 7.54 3.25
C LYS A 249 9.82 6.63 3.84
N PRO A 250 11.08 6.76 3.40
CA PRO A 250 12.20 6.06 4.03
C PRO A 250 12.37 6.56 5.47
N ALA A 251 12.60 5.63 6.40
CA ALA A 251 12.59 5.93 7.82
C ALA A 251 13.36 4.91 8.65
N ALA A 252 14.23 5.41 9.53
CA ALA A 252 14.98 4.56 10.47
C ALA A 252 14.07 3.76 11.40
N VAL A 253 12.95 4.35 11.88
CA VAL A 253 12.00 3.63 12.74
C VAL A 253 11.39 2.41 12.05
N ASN A 254 11.13 2.47 10.73
CA ASN A 254 10.64 1.30 9.99
C ASN A 254 11.73 0.25 9.83
N ALA A 255 12.98 0.67 9.59
CA ALA A 255 14.11 -0.26 9.44
C ALA A 255 14.45 -0.98 10.76
N GLN A 256 14.41 -0.27 11.89
CA GLN A 256 14.73 -0.81 13.20
C GLN A 256 13.57 -1.63 13.79
N GLU A 257 12.37 -1.06 13.78
CA GLU A 257 11.22 -1.64 14.49
C GLU A 257 10.37 -2.54 13.59
N GLY A 258 10.54 -2.47 12.27
CA GLY A 258 9.67 -3.14 11.30
C GLY A 258 8.32 -2.41 11.10
N ARG A 259 7.66 -2.75 9.99
CA ARG A 259 6.29 -2.33 9.64
C ARG A 259 5.69 -3.30 8.62
N GLY A 260 4.50 -3.83 8.89
CA GLY A 260 3.86 -4.86 8.07
C GLY A 260 4.46 -6.24 8.37
N LYS A 261 5.20 -6.80 7.42
CA LYS A 261 5.90 -8.09 7.59
C LYS A 261 7.40 -7.86 7.62
N ARG A 262 8.11 -8.57 8.50
CA ARG A 262 9.57 -8.68 8.46
C ARG A 262 9.91 -10.08 7.95
N ILE A 263 10.75 -10.14 6.93
CA ILE A 263 11.03 -11.38 6.20
C ILE A 263 12.53 -11.62 6.19
N PHE A 264 12.93 -12.83 6.53
CA PHE A 264 14.30 -13.31 6.44
C PHE A 264 14.36 -14.46 5.45
N ALA A 265 15.43 -14.52 4.65
CA ALA A 265 15.65 -15.61 3.71
C ALA A 265 17.14 -15.94 3.63
N GLU A 266 17.45 -17.24 3.57
CA GLU A 266 18.82 -17.73 3.42
C GLU A 266 18.91 -18.94 2.49
N VAL A 267 20.11 -19.15 1.95
CA VAL A 267 20.45 -20.32 1.13
C VAL A 267 21.95 -20.57 1.23
N GLU A 268 22.35 -21.84 1.22
CA GLU A 268 23.75 -22.23 1.06
C GLU A 268 24.02 -22.59 -0.41
N LEU A 269 24.98 -21.90 -1.04
CA LEU A 269 25.36 -22.15 -2.43
C LEU A 269 26.69 -22.90 -2.48
N SER A 270 26.69 -24.05 -3.13
CA SER A 270 27.92 -24.80 -3.38
C SER A 270 28.85 -24.08 -4.37
N GLU A 271 30.13 -24.47 -4.38
CA GLU A 271 31.11 -23.93 -5.33
C GLU A 271 30.68 -24.14 -6.79
N SER A 272 30.09 -25.30 -7.12
CA SER A 272 29.62 -25.60 -8.47
C SER A 272 28.51 -24.64 -8.88
N VAL A 273 27.52 -24.38 -8.01
CA VAL A 273 26.43 -23.42 -8.29
C VAL A 273 26.99 -22.01 -8.52
N LEU A 274 27.93 -21.57 -7.68
CA LEU A 274 28.55 -20.25 -7.83
C LEU A 274 29.29 -20.12 -9.17
N ARG A 275 30.08 -21.14 -9.56
CA ARG A 275 30.87 -21.13 -10.80
C ARG A 275 30.01 -21.30 -12.05
N GLU A 276 29.00 -22.18 -11.99
CA GLU A 276 28.23 -22.58 -13.17
C GLU A 276 27.00 -21.69 -13.38
N ALA A 277 26.25 -21.37 -12.34
CA ALA A 277 25.05 -20.55 -12.47
C ALA A 277 25.37 -19.05 -12.37
N LEU A 278 26.21 -18.67 -11.40
CA LEU A 278 26.48 -17.25 -11.09
C LEU A 278 27.80 -16.72 -11.67
N LYS A 279 28.63 -17.60 -12.24
CA LYS A 279 29.92 -17.28 -12.87
C LYS A 279 30.86 -16.51 -11.95
N THR A 280 30.88 -16.86 -10.66
CA THR A 280 31.69 -16.19 -9.62
C THR A 280 32.26 -17.19 -8.62
N THR A 281 32.99 -16.70 -7.63
CA THR A 281 33.43 -17.45 -6.45
C THR A 281 32.80 -16.89 -5.18
N ALA A 282 32.80 -17.67 -4.10
CA ALA A 282 32.32 -17.19 -2.80
C ALA A 282 33.15 -15.99 -2.32
N ALA A 283 34.48 -16.02 -2.50
CA ALA A 283 35.38 -14.94 -2.09
C ALA A 283 35.05 -13.62 -2.82
N ASP A 284 34.87 -13.66 -4.14
CA ASP A 284 34.54 -12.47 -4.92
C ASP A 284 33.14 -11.93 -4.56
N LEU A 285 32.17 -12.83 -4.36
CA LEU A 285 30.81 -12.45 -3.95
C LEU A 285 30.81 -11.76 -2.57
N SER A 286 31.54 -12.32 -1.60
CA SER A 286 31.70 -11.74 -0.26
C SER A 286 32.42 -10.38 -0.31
N GLU A 287 33.43 -10.24 -1.16
CA GLU A 287 34.15 -8.97 -1.30
C GLU A 287 33.24 -7.86 -1.86
N VAL A 288 32.39 -8.19 -2.84
CA VAL A 288 31.38 -7.26 -3.37
C VAL A 288 30.34 -6.93 -2.30
N GLN A 289 29.83 -7.93 -1.56
CA GLN A 289 28.88 -7.69 -0.47
C GLN A 289 29.45 -6.72 0.57
N TYR A 290 30.69 -6.95 1.01
CA TYR A 290 31.34 -6.11 2.02
C TYR A 290 31.61 -4.70 1.51
N ARG A 291 32.23 -4.54 0.34
CA ARG A 291 32.62 -3.22 -0.16
C ARG A 291 31.46 -2.41 -0.73
N LYS A 292 30.55 -3.05 -1.47
CA LYS A 292 29.45 -2.36 -2.16
C LYS A 292 28.25 -2.18 -1.23
N ASN A 293 27.73 -3.28 -0.68
CA ASN A 293 26.45 -3.25 0.04
C ASN A 293 26.59 -2.77 1.49
N LEU A 294 27.69 -3.09 2.17
CA LEU A 294 27.95 -2.58 3.52
C LEU A 294 28.67 -1.22 3.48
N LEU A 295 29.96 -1.20 3.11
CA LEU A 295 30.78 0.02 3.20
C LEU A 295 30.29 1.12 2.25
N GLY A 296 29.91 0.76 1.02
CA GLY A 296 29.38 1.71 0.04
C GLY A 296 28.10 2.39 0.49
N SER A 297 27.13 1.61 1.01
CA SER A 297 25.87 2.15 1.56
C SER A 297 26.12 3.03 2.78
N ALA A 298 27.01 2.60 3.69
CA ALA A 298 27.39 3.39 4.86
C ALA A 298 28.05 4.73 4.46
N ALA A 299 28.94 4.73 3.47
CA ALA A 299 29.56 5.95 2.95
C ALA A 299 28.54 6.90 2.28
N ALA A 300 27.45 6.37 1.75
CA ALA A 300 26.37 7.14 1.13
C ALA A 300 25.30 7.63 2.13
N GLY A 301 25.33 7.18 3.39
CA GLY A 301 24.32 7.52 4.39
C GLY A 301 22.94 6.88 4.11
N SER A 302 22.94 5.67 3.55
CA SER A 302 21.73 4.89 3.25
C SER A 302 21.31 3.98 4.41
#